data_AF-A0A6L7CLG8-F1
#
_entry.id   AF-A0A6L7CLG8-F1
#
_cell.length_a   1.000
_cell.length_b   1.000
_cell.length_c   1.000
_cell.angle_alpha   90.00
_cell.angle_beta   90.00
_cell.angle_gamma   90.00
#
_symmetry.space_group_name_H-M   'P 1'
#
loop_
_entity.id
_entity.type
_entity.pdbx_description
1 polymer ?
#
loop_
_entity_poly.entity_id
_entity_poly.type
_entity_poly.pdbx_seq_one_letter_code
_entity_poly.pdbx_strand_id
1 'polypeptide(L)'
;DRGTIQYLQDCATEAEIATEFLYIDDIGLGEKGQFTDLQDQVISNLFKLYPWEFMLREMFSTKLEDAGVRWLEPAWKSIISNKALLPLLWEMFPNHPNLLPAYFAEDDHPQMEKYVVKPIFSREGANVSIIENGKTIEAAEGPYGEEGMIVQQFHPLPKFGDSYMLIGSWLVNDQPAGIGIREDRALITQDMSRFYPHIFVE
;
A
#
# COMPACT_ATOMS: atom_id res chain seq x y z
N ASP A 1 -9.33 6.22 8.40
CA ASP A 1 -8.44 6.19 9.57
C ASP A 1 -8.10 7.60 10.01
N ARG A 2 -8.71 8.10 11.10
CA ARG A 2 -8.45 9.44 11.65
C ARG A 2 -7.17 9.49 12.50
N GLY A 3 -6.76 8.37 13.09
CA GLY A 3 -5.61 8.31 13.98
C GLY A 3 -4.31 8.60 13.23
N THR A 4 -4.12 7.94 12.08
CA THR A 4 -2.96 8.18 11.22
C THR A 4 -2.91 9.63 10.70
N ILE A 5 -4.06 10.20 10.31
CA ILE A 5 -4.14 11.61 9.89
C ILE A 5 -3.74 12.54 11.04
N GLN A 6 -4.29 12.32 12.24
CA GLN A 6 -4.00 13.17 13.40
C GLN A 6 -2.51 13.12 13.76
N TYR A 7 -1.91 11.93 13.77
CA TYR A 7 -0.48 11.80 14.04
C TYR A 7 0.37 12.62 13.04
N LEU A 8 0.03 12.58 11.75
CA LEU A 8 0.73 13.39 10.75
C LEU A 8 0.46 14.89 10.88
N GLN A 9 -0.74 15.28 11.32
CA GLN A 9 -1.05 16.68 11.67
C GLN A 9 -0.23 17.14 12.88
N ASP A 10 -0.01 16.28 13.87
CA ASP A 10 0.83 16.58 15.04
C ASP A 10 2.28 16.78 14.60
N CYS A 11 2.83 15.89 13.75
CA CYS A 11 4.17 16.08 13.16
C CYS A 11 4.29 17.38 12.35
N ALA A 12 3.27 17.74 11.57
CA ALA A 12 3.25 18.99 10.83
C ALA A 12 3.20 20.21 11.76
N THR A 13 2.43 20.12 12.86
CA THR A 13 2.34 21.16 13.89
C THR A 13 3.67 21.35 14.61
N GLU A 14 4.36 20.26 14.96
CA GLU A 14 5.72 20.30 15.53
C GLU A 14 6.74 20.94 14.57
N ALA A 15 6.51 20.81 13.26
CA ALA A 15 7.29 21.48 12.22
C ALA A 15 6.78 22.90 11.87
N GLU A 16 5.86 23.45 12.65
CA GLU A 16 5.27 24.79 12.46
C GLU A 16 4.52 24.96 11.11
N ILE A 17 4.04 23.85 10.54
CA ILE A 17 3.22 23.84 9.33
C ILE A 17 1.75 23.85 9.72
N ALA A 18 1.04 24.92 9.33
CA ALA A 18 -0.40 24.99 9.49
C ALA A 18 -1.10 23.89 8.67
N THR A 19 -2.00 23.15 9.30
CA THR A 19 -2.80 22.11 8.63
C THR A 19 -4.27 22.26 8.97
N GLU A 20 -5.12 21.87 8.02
CA GLU A 20 -6.56 21.74 8.19
C GLU A 20 -6.97 20.31 7.84
N PHE A 21 -8.00 19.79 8.52
CA PHE A 21 -8.54 18.47 8.23
C PHE A 21 -9.80 18.57 7.37
N LEU A 22 -9.87 17.72 6.34
CA LEU A 22 -11.03 17.59 5.47
C LEU A 22 -11.29 16.11 5.14
N TYR A 23 -12.56 15.76 4.95
CA TYR A 23 -12.91 14.52 4.28
C TYR A 23 -12.75 14.68 2.76
N ILE A 24 -12.49 13.59 2.04
CA ILE A 24 -12.34 13.63 0.57
C ILE A 24 -13.61 14.16 -0.09
N ASP A 25 -14.77 13.76 0.40
CA ASP A 25 -16.07 14.15 -0.15
C ASP A 25 -16.42 15.64 0.11
N ASP A 26 -15.68 16.30 1.01
CA ASP A 26 -15.83 17.73 1.30
C ASP A 26 -14.97 18.60 0.37
N ILE A 27 -14.08 18.00 -0.43
CA ILE A 27 -13.22 18.75 -1.35
C ILE A 27 -14.05 19.24 -2.54
N GLY A 28 -14.16 20.56 -2.66
CA GLY A 28 -14.84 21.24 -3.75
C GLY A 28 -13.97 21.34 -5.00
N LEU A 29 -14.62 21.67 -6.13
CA LEU A 29 -13.97 22.03 -7.38
C LEU A 29 -14.37 23.46 -7.77
N GLY A 30 -13.45 24.40 -7.62
CA GLY A 30 -13.66 25.80 -8.00
C GLY A 30 -13.80 25.99 -9.51
N GLU A 31 -14.30 27.16 -9.92
CA GLU A 31 -14.61 27.48 -11.33
C GLU A 31 -13.41 27.34 -12.29
N LYS A 32 -12.19 27.49 -11.77
CA LYS A 32 -10.93 27.36 -12.52
C LYS A 32 -10.34 25.95 -12.51
N GLY A 33 -11.07 24.96 -11.98
CA GLY A 33 -10.62 23.58 -11.86
C GLY A 33 -9.67 23.31 -10.67
N GLN A 34 -9.61 24.25 -9.72
CA GLN A 34 -8.81 24.14 -8.50
C GLN A 34 -9.59 23.39 -7.43
N PHE A 35 -8.91 22.58 -6.61
CA PHE A 35 -9.54 21.99 -5.43
C PHE A 35 -9.68 23.03 -4.32
N THR A 36 -10.83 23.02 -3.63
CA THR A 36 -11.15 23.97 -2.56
C THR A 36 -11.65 23.28 -1.30
N ASP A 37 -11.49 23.95 -0.16
CA ASP A 37 -12.10 23.52 1.10
C ASP A 37 -13.55 24.01 1.25
N LEU A 38 -14.15 23.76 2.42
CA LEU A 38 -15.52 24.17 2.77
C LEU A 38 -15.71 25.70 2.88
N GLN A 39 -14.64 26.50 2.79
CA GLN A 39 -14.64 27.96 2.80
C GLN A 39 -14.18 28.54 1.45
N ASP A 40 -14.21 27.72 0.39
CA ASP A 40 -13.77 28.05 -0.96
C ASP A 40 -12.29 28.51 -1.04
N GLN A 41 -11.47 28.16 -0.03
CA GLN A 41 -10.04 28.43 -0.08
C GLN A 41 -9.36 27.40 -0.96
N VAL A 42 -8.47 27.86 -1.83
CA VAL A 42 -7.73 26.99 -2.75
C VAL A 42 -6.76 26.12 -1.96
N ILE A 43 -6.90 24.81 -2.13
CA ILE A 43 -5.98 23.82 -1.58
C ILE A 43 -4.74 23.77 -2.49
N SER A 44 -3.57 24.12 -1.95
CA SER A 44 -2.31 24.12 -2.71
C SER A 44 -1.37 22.98 -2.35
N ASN A 45 -1.50 22.38 -1.16
CA ASN A 45 -0.77 21.22 -0.72
C ASN A 45 -1.75 20.28 -0.01
N LEU A 46 -1.68 18.97 -0.27
CA LEU A 46 -2.61 18.02 0.33
C LEU A 46 -1.91 16.70 0.68
N PHE A 47 -2.09 16.26 1.92
CA PHE A 47 -1.85 14.88 2.33
C PHE A 47 -3.13 14.06 2.31
N LYS A 48 -3.07 12.79 1.87
CA LYS A 48 -4.24 11.89 1.87
C LYS A 48 -3.90 10.44 2.22
N LEU A 49 -4.85 9.76 2.86
CA LEU A 49 -4.90 8.30 2.92
C LEU A 49 -5.74 7.69 1.81
N TYR A 50 -6.52 8.50 1.09
CA TYR A 50 -7.36 8.01 0.00
C TYR A 50 -6.48 7.49 -1.15
N PRO A 51 -6.64 6.24 -1.61
CA PRO A 51 -5.76 5.63 -2.59
C PRO A 51 -5.69 6.39 -3.93
N TRP A 52 -4.50 6.39 -4.56
CA TRP A 52 -4.33 7.01 -5.87
C TRP A 52 -5.17 6.29 -6.94
N GLU A 53 -5.22 4.96 -6.92
CA GLU A 53 -6.01 4.20 -7.88
C GLU A 53 -7.52 4.46 -7.78
N PHE A 54 -8.02 4.86 -6.60
CA PHE A 54 -9.42 5.27 -6.45
C PHE A 54 -9.61 6.65 -7.07
N MET A 55 -8.78 7.63 -6.70
CA MET A 55 -8.84 8.97 -7.29
C MET A 55 -8.76 8.98 -8.82
N LEU A 56 -7.97 8.08 -9.40
CA LEU A 56 -7.83 7.95 -10.85
C LEU A 56 -9.07 7.36 -11.54
N ARG A 57 -9.98 6.72 -10.79
CA ARG A 57 -11.27 6.20 -11.28
C ARG A 57 -12.42 7.16 -11.08
N GLU A 58 -12.26 8.17 -10.22
CA GLU A 58 -13.30 9.15 -9.93
C GLU A 58 -13.49 10.14 -11.09
N MET A 59 -14.67 10.78 -11.14
CA MET A 59 -14.98 11.79 -12.16
C MET A 59 -14.03 13.00 -12.10
N PHE A 60 -13.55 13.36 -10.90
CA PHE A 60 -12.63 14.49 -10.72
C PHE A 60 -11.19 14.18 -11.14
N SER A 61 -10.88 12.94 -11.54
CA SER A 61 -9.54 12.51 -11.98
C SER A 61 -8.95 13.43 -13.07
N THR A 62 -9.81 13.93 -13.97
CA THR A 62 -9.45 14.86 -15.05
C THR A 62 -8.89 16.20 -14.57
N LYS A 63 -9.00 16.51 -13.27
CA LYS A 63 -8.51 17.74 -12.65
C LYS A 63 -7.24 17.55 -11.83
N LEU A 64 -6.81 16.31 -11.59
CA LEU A 64 -5.66 16.03 -10.71
C LEU A 64 -4.35 16.66 -11.21
N GLU A 65 -4.17 16.72 -12.53
CA GLU A 65 -2.99 17.32 -13.17
C GLU A 65 -3.03 18.85 -13.11
N ASP A 66 -4.16 19.45 -13.46
CA ASP A 66 -4.29 20.90 -13.65
C ASP A 66 -4.64 21.68 -12.36
N ALA A 67 -5.09 21.00 -11.30
CA ALA A 67 -5.54 21.66 -10.06
C ALA A 67 -4.43 22.39 -9.30
N GLY A 68 -3.15 22.19 -9.68
CA GLY A 68 -2.01 22.89 -9.07
C GLY A 68 -1.70 22.45 -7.63
N VAL A 69 -2.20 21.28 -7.21
CA VAL A 69 -1.98 20.74 -5.87
C VAL A 69 -0.63 20.02 -5.78
N ARG A 70 0.14 20.32 -4.75
CA ARG A 70 1.30 19.51 -4.36
C ARG A 70 0.84 18.36 -3.47
N TRP A 71 0.80 17.16 -4.06
CA TRP A 71 0.35 15.96 -3.38
C TRP A 71 1.44 15.31 -2.54
N LEU A 72 1.08 14.95 -1.31
CA LEU A 72 1.85 14.08 -0.44
C LEU A 72 1.00 12.85 -0.11
N GLU A 73 1.35 11.64 -0.50
CA GLU A 73 2.41 11.23 -1.39
C GLU A 73 2.16 11.61 -2.87
N PRO A 74 3.20 11.91 -3.68
CA PRO A 74 3.06 12.32 -5.07
C PRO A 74 2.50 11.22 -5.99
N ALA A 75 1.94 11.60 -7.13
CA ALA A 75 1.20 10.68 -8.04
C ALA A 75 2.02 9.47 -8.51
N TRP A 76 3.33 9.62 -8.71
CA TRP A 76 4.21 8.51 -9.12
C TRP A 76 4.29 7.39 -8.08
N LYS A 77 3.90 7.63 -6.83
CA LYS A 77 3.79 6.59 -5.79
C LYS A 77 2.72 5.55 -6.12
N SER A 78 1.77 5.87 -7.00
CA SER A 78 0.83 4.88 -7.57
C SER A 78 1.54 3.77 -8.37
N ILE A 79 2.69 4.08 -8.97
CA ILE A 79 3.50 3.10 -9.71
C ILE A 79 4.21 2.18 -8.73
N ILE A 80 4.88 2.74 -7.72
CA ILE A 80 5.73 1.94 -6.81
C ILE A 80 4.98 1.22 -5.68
N SER A 81 3.69 1.54 -5.48
CA SER A 81 2.82 0.83 -4.53
C SER A 81 2.03 -0.32 -5.16
N ASN A 82 2.15 -0.51 -6.48
CA ASN A 82 1.48 -1.56 -7.23
C ASN A 82 2.31 -2.86 -7.24
N LYS A 83 1.67 -4.02 -7.05
CA LYS A 83 2.34 -5.33 -7.09
C LYS A 83 2.80 -5.75 -8.49
N ALA A 84 2.30 -5.14 -9.56
CA ALA A 84 2.83 -5.27 -10.92
C ALA A 84 4.32 -4.84 -11.02
N LEU A 85 4.82 -4.04 -10.06
CA LEU A 85 6.24 -3.73 -9.98
C LEU A 85 7.09 -4.96 -9.61
N LEU A 86 6.53 -5.96 -8.92
CA LEU A 86 7.30 -7.11 -8.44
C LEU A 86 7.82 -8.00 -9.58
N PRO A 87 7.00 -8.40 -10.59
CA PRO A 87 7.50 -9.07 -11.78
C PRO A 87 8.59 -8.28 -12.51
N LEU A 88 8.38 -6.96 -12.69
CA LEU A 88 9.33 -6.10 -13.39
C LEU A 88 10.67 -6.00 -12.63
N LEU A 89 10.63 -5.86 -11.30
CA LEU A 89 11.85 -5.87 -10.48
C LEU A 89 12.58 -7.20 -10.56
N TRP A 90 11.85 -8.31 -10.60
CA TRP A 90 12.46 -9.64 -10.75
C TRP A 90 13.10 -9.83 -12.12
N GLU A 91 12.47 -9.35 -13.19
CA GLU A 91 13.02 -9.36 -14.54
C GLU A 91 14.31 -8.53 -14.64
N MET A 92 14.30 -7.32 -14.06
CA MET A 92 15.44 -6.40 -14.09
C MET A 92 16.60 -6.85 -13.19
N PHE A 93 16.30 -7.50 -12.06
CA PHE A 93 17.27 -7.88 -11.03
C PHE A 93 17.09 -9.35 -10.59
N PRO A 94 17.28 -10.31 -11.51
CA PRO A 94 17.07 -11.72 -11.21
C PRO A 94 18.02 -12.19 -10.10
N ASN A 95 17.49 -12.97 -9.17
CA ASN A 95 18.21 -13.52 -8.01
C ASN A 95 18.74 -12.47 -7.02
N HIS A 96 18.22 -11.24 -7.04
CA HIS A 96 18.53 -10.27 -6.00
C HIS A 96 18.11 -10.81 -4.61
N PRO A 97 18.96 -10.73 -3.56
CA PRO A 97 18.73 -11.41 -2.28
C PRO A 97 17.47 -10.95 -1.54
N ASN A 98 16.98 -9.74 -1.83
CA ASN A 98 15.76 -9.18 -1.24
C ASN A 98 14.51 -9.30 -2.14
N LEU A 99 14.61 -9.99 -3.29
CA LEU A 99 13.49 -10.21 -4.20
C LEU A 99 13.09 -11.69 -4.20
N LEU A 100 11.79 -11.92 -4.39
CA LEU A 100 11.24 -13.25 -4.67
C LEU A 100 10.85 -13.31 -6.15
N PRO A 101 11.02 -14.47 -6.82
CA PRO A 101 10.46 -14.72 -8.14
C PRO A 101 9.00 -14.30 -8.20
N ALA A 102 8.67 -13.43 -9.14
CA ALA A 102 7.33 -12.93 -9.36
C ALA A 102 7.06 -12.81 -10.86
N TYR A 103 5.82 -13.06 -11.25
CA TYR A 103 5.38 -13.09 -12.64
C TYR A 103 3.95 -12.54 -12.72
N PHE A 104 3.55 -11.97 -13.86
CA PHE A 104 2.14 -11.74 -14.12
C PHE A 104 1.42 -13.09 -14.21
N ALA A 105 0.22 -13.19 -13.64
CA ALA A 105 -0.49 -14.46 -13.57
C ALA A 105 -1.01 -14.96 -14.94
N GLU A 106 -1.10 -14.08 -15.93
CA GLU A 106 -1.52 -14.38 -17.30
C GLU A 106 -0.37 -14.79 -18.22
N ASP A 107 0.88 -14.52 -17.82
CA ASP A 107 2.08 -14.87 -18.58
C ASP A 107 2.52 -16.31 -18.30
N ASP A 108 3.34 -16.86 -19.20
CA ASP A 108 4.02 -18.12 -18.94
C ASP A 108 5.07 -17.93 -17.84
N HIS A 109 5.04 -18.78 -16.83
CA HIS A 109 5.97 -18.73 -15.71
C HIS A 109 6.37 -20.14 -15.28
N PRO A 110 7.55 -20.32 -14.65
CA PRO A 110 7.96 -21.62 -14.16
C PRO A 110 6.92 -22.26 -13.24
N GLN A 111 6.82 -23.58 -13.28
CA GLN A 111 5.99 -24.30 -12.32
C GLN A 111 6.56 -24.13 -10.92
N MET A 112 5.69 -23.77 -9.98
CA MET A 112 6.01 -23.61 -8.57
C MET A 112 5.14 -24.56 -7.75
N GLU A 113 5.76 -25.33 -6.85
CA GLU A 113 5.04 -26.21 -5.94
C GLU A 113 4.18 -25.41 -4.96
N LYS A 114 4.68 -24.26 -4.49
CA LYS A 114 4.00 -23.37 -3.56
C LYS A 114 4.22 -21.90 -3.91
N TYR A 115 3.14 -21.15 -4.06
CA TYR A 115 3.19 -19.75 -4.47
C TYR A 115 2.00 -18.96 -3.92
N VAL A 116 2.08 -17.65 -4.04
CA VAL A 116 1.04 -16.71 -3.61
C VAL A 116 0.50 -15.99 -4.84
N VAL A 117 -0.82 -15.96 -4.98
CA VAL A 117 -1.52 -15.13 -5.97
C VAL A 117 -1.97 -13.86 -5.27
N LYS A 118 -1.68 -12.69 -5.86
CA LYS A 118 -1.98 -11.39 -5.28
C LYS A 118 -2.57 -10.47 -6.35
N PRO A 119 -3.64 -9.71 -6.06
CA PRO A 119 -4.11 -8.68 -6.97
C PRO A 119 -3.08 -7.57 -7.15
N ILE A 120 -3.00 -7.06 -8.38
CA ILE A 120 -2.14 -5.93 -8.76
C ILE A 120 -2.36 -4.75 -7.81
N PHE A 121 -3.62 -4.32 -7.65
CA PHE A 121 -4.03 -3.41 -6.59
C PHE A 121 -4.66 -4.21 -5.46
N SER A 122 -4.11 -4.11 -4.25
CA SER A 122 -4.71 -4.66 -3.04
C SER A 122 -3.98 -4.15 -1.81
N ARG A 123 -4.66 -4.17 -0.68
CA ARG A 123 -4.17 -3.72 0.64
C ARG A 123 -4.44 -4.78 1.68
N GLU A 124 -3.64 -4.77 2.75
CA GLU A 124 -3.94 -5.53 3.98
C GLU A 124 -4.26 -7.02 3.76
N GLY A 125 -3.60 -7.66 2.80
CA GLY A 125 -3.81 -9.09 2.50
C GLY A 125 -5.12 -9.44 1.78
N ALA A 126 -5.95 -8.46 1.42
CA ALA A 126 -7.21 -8.69 0.73
C ALA A 126 -7.03 -9.41 -0.62
N ASN A 127 -7.89 -10.40 -0.87
CA ASN A 127 -7.90 -11.25 -2.08
C ASN A 127 -6.58 -12.00 -2.34
N VAL A 128 -5.69 -12.11 -1.36
CA VAL A 128 -4.49 -12.93 -1.46
C VAL A 128 -4.86 -14.41 -1.29
N SER A 129 -4.27 -15.28 -2.09
CA SER A 129 -4.41 -16.73 -1.92
C SER A 129 -3.06 -17.44 -1.96
N ILE A 130 -2.90 -18.48 -1.15
CA ILE A 130 -1.72 -19.34 -1.13
C ILE A 130 -2.09 -20.66 -1.80
N ILE A 131 -1.33 -21.02 -2.83
CA ILE A 131 -1.51 -22.25 -3.59
C ILE A 131 -0.36 -23.20 -3.27
N GLU A 132 -0.68 -24.46 -3.00
CA GLU A 132 0.27 -25.55 -2.83
C GLU A 132 -0.19 -26.76 -3.65
N ASN A 133 0.66 -27.26 -4.55
CA ASN A 133 0.38 -28.38 -5.44
C ASN A 133 -0.95 -28.20 -6.22
N GLY A 134 -1.20 -26.98 -6.72
CA GLY A 134 -2.40 -26.63 -7.46
C GLY A 134 -3.68 -26.49 -6.62
N LYS A 135 -3.58 -26.56 -5.29
CA LYS A 135 -4.72 -26.39 -4.38
C LYS A 135 -4.57 -25.13 -3.55
N THR A 136 -5.65 -24.36 -3.43
CA THR A 136 -5.71 -23.23 -2.50
C THR A 136 -5.72 -23.76 -1.06
N ILE A 137 -4.70 -23.40 -0.29
CA ILE A 137 -4.59 -23.80 1.13
C ILE A 137 -5.01 -22.67 2.10
N GLU A 138 -4.99 -21.42 1.63
CA GLU A 138 -5.42 -20.24 2.36
C GLU A 138 -5.90 -19.20 1.36
N ALA A 139 -6.97 -18.47 1.67
CA ALA A 139 -7.45 -17.35 0.86
C ALA A 139 -8.12 -16.31 1.76
N ALA A 140 -7.82 -15.03 1.52
CA ALA A 140 -8.50 -13.91 2.13
C ALA A 140 -9.54 -13.34 1.16
N GLU A 141 -10.68 -12.89 1.69
CA GLU A 141 -11.70 -12.19 0.91
C GLU A 141 -11.31 -10.71 0.67
N GLY A 142 -12.07 -10.02 -0.17
CA GLY A 142 -11.92 -8.58 -0.40
C GLY A 142 -12.48 -8.13 -1.75
N PRO A 143 -12.39 -6.81 -2.06
CA PRO A 143 -12.99 -6.21 -3.26
C PRO A 143 -12.04 -6.15 -4.47
N TYR A 144 -10.81 -6.67 -4.37
CA TYR A 144 -9.77 -6.49 -5.37
C TYR A 144 -9.69 -7.64 -6.39
N GLY A 145 -9.14 -7.34 -7.57
CA GLY A 145 -8.80 -8.35 -8.58
C GLY A 145 -9.14 -8.00 -10.02
N GLU A 146 -9.88 -6.90 -10.25
CA GLU A 146 -10.33 -6.50 -11.58
C GLU A 146 -9.18 -6.22 -12.56
N GLU A 147 -8.05 -5.73 -12.04
CA GLU A 147 -6.90 -5.29 -12.83
C GLU A 147 -5.93 -6.40 -13.18
N GLY A 148 -6.22 -7.62 -12.71
CA GLY A 148 -5.34 -8.77 -12.85
C GLY A 148 -4.52 -9.07 -11.58
N MET A 149 -3.72 -10.11 -11.69
CA MET A 149 -3.02 -10.73 -10.57
C MET A 149 -1.54 -10.93 -10.92
N ILE A 150 -0.71 -10.99 -9.89
CA ILE A 150 0.65 -11.52 -9.98
C ILE A 150 0.72 -12.82 -9.20
N VAL A 151 1.61 -13.71 -9.63
CA VAL A 151 2.06 -14.85 -8.84
C VAL A 151 3.44 -14.55 -8.29
N GLN A 152 3.69 -14.93 -7.05
CA GLN A 152 4.99 -14.75 -6.40
C GLN A 152 5.37 -16.01 -5.63
N GLN A 153 6.65 -16.39 -5.66
CA GLN A 153 7.17 -17.51 -4.89
C GLN A 153 6.77 -17.38 -3.43
N PHE A 154 6.26 -18.46 -2.85
CA PHE A 154 5.92 -18.48 -1.43
C PHE A 154 7.19 -18.45 -0.58
N HIS A 155 7.23 -17.54 0.39
CA HIS A 155 8.25 -17.52 1.43
C HIS A 155 7.56 -17.56 2.79
N PRO A 156 7.83 -18.57 3.64
CA PRO A 156 7.16 -18.67 4.92
C PRO A 156 7.58 -17.51 5.84
N LEU A 157 6.60 -16.90 6.49
CA LEU A 157 6.88 -16.00 7.61
C LEU A 157 7.47 -16.81 8.78
N PRO A 158 8.43 -16.27 9.54
CA PRO A 158 8.86 -16.84 10.81
C PRO A 158 7.65 -17.10 11.72
N LYS A 159 7.59 -18.30 12.31
CA LYS A 159 6.52 -18.69 13.24
C LYS A 159 7.05 -18.76 14.67
N PHE A 160 6.46 -17.99 15.56
CA PHE A 160 6.74 -18.00 17.00
C PHE A 160 5.49 -18.45 17.75
N GLY A 161 5.56 -19.64 18.37
CA GLY A 161 4.37 -20.30 18.92
C GLY A 161 3.34 -20.51 17.82
N ASP A 162 2.15 -19.93 17.99
CA ASP A 162 1.06 -19.99 17.00
C ASP A 162 0.94 -18.75 16.11
N SER A 163 1.92 -17.84 16.14
CA SER A 163 1.87 -16.58 15.39
C SER A 163 2.93 -16.50 14.30
N TYR A 164 2.50 -16.09 13.10
CA TYR A 164 3.34 -15.74 11.96
C TYR A 164 3.69 -14.26 12.03
N MET A 165 5.00 -13.98 12.03
CA MET A 165 5.55 -12.66 12.26
C MET A 165 6.03 -12.03 10.95
N LEU A 166 5.74 -10.74 10.78
CA LEU A 166 6.32 -9.91 9.72
C LEU A 166 6.94 -8.63 10.28
N ILE A 167 7.89 -8.09 9.53
CA ILE A 167 8.51 -6.79 9.81
C ILE A 167 7.99 -5.80 8.79
N GLY A 168 7.43 -4.69 9.26
CA GLY A 168 7.24 -3.47 8.47
C GLY A 168 8.43 -2.55 8.69
N SER A 169 9.01 -2.01 7.62
CA SER A 169 10.11 -1.04 7.68
C SER A 169 9.63 0.29 7.12
N TRP A 170 9.78 1.36 7.89
CA TRP A 170 9.35 2.71 7.52
C TRP A 170 10.52 3.48 6.90
N LEU A 171 10.22 4.18 5.81
CA LEU A 171 11.10 5.17 5.20
C LEU A 171 10.50 6.55 5.38
N VAL A 172 11.30 7.52 5.82
CA VAL A 172 11.00 8.94 5.71
C VAL A 172 11.87 9.50 4.60
N ASN A 173 11.23 9.96 3.53
CA ASN A 173 11.89 10.23 2.25
C ASN A 173 12.58 8.96 1.70
N ASP A 174 13.91 8.91 1.78
CA ASP A 174 14.79 7.84 1.30
C ASP A 174 15.57 7.17 2.43
N GLN A 175 15.32 7.55 3.70
CA GLN A 175 16.05 7.06 4.86
C GLN A 175 15.20 6.15 5.74
N PRO A 176 15.76 5.03 6.26
CA PRO A 176 15.07 4.19 7.23
C PRO A 176 14.83 4.95 8.54
N ALA A 177 13.59 4.93 9.02
CA ALA A 177 13.15 5.72 10.17
C ALA A 177 12.56 4.87 11.30
N GLY A 178 12.38 3.57 11.10
CA GLY A 178 11.90 2.67 12.14
C GLY A 178 11.34 1.37 11.58
N ILE A 179 11.04 0.43 12.48
CA ILE A 179 10.37 -0.82 12.14
C ILE A 179 9.15 -1.02 13.03
N GLY A 180 8.22 -1.84 12.56
CA GLY A 180 7.14 -2.39 13.36
C GLY A 180 7.06 -3.89 13.16
N ILE A 181 6.65 -4.61 14.21
CA ILE A 181 6.38 -6.04 14.13
C ILE A 181 4.87 -6.24 14.11
N ARG A 182 4.39 -7.04 13.15
CA ARG A 182 3.00 -7.50 13.14
C ARG A 182 2.94 -9.02 13.20
N GLU A 183 1.93 -9.51 13.91
CA GLU A 183 1.70 -10.94 14.08
C GLU A 183 0.25 -11.33 13.77
N ASP A 184 0.10 -12.43 13.04
CA ASP A 184 -1.19 -13.08 12.78
C ASP A 184 -1.14 -14.57 13.08
N ARG A 185 -2.27 -15.19 13.41
CA ARG A 185 -2.38 -16.66 13.51
C ARG A 185 -2.56 -17.31 12.13
N ALA A 186 -3.11 -16.56 11.17
CA ALA A 186 -3.25 -16.97 9.78
C ALA A 186 -1.93 -16.79 9.01
N LEU A 187 -1.80 -17.51 7.90
CA LEU A 187 -0.64 -17.39 7.00
C LEU A 187 -0.63 -16.06 6.24
N ILE A 188 -1.80 -15.45 6.05
CA ILE A 188 -1.96 -14.15 5.41
C ILE A 188 -2.20 -13.12 6.50
N THR A 189 -1.29 -12.15 6.62
CA THR A 189 -1.48 -10.98 7.47
C THR A 189 -2.59 -10.11 6.93
N GLN A 190 -3.50 -9.68 7.81
CA GLN A 190 -4.67 -8.87 7.50
C GLN A 190 -4.62 -7.50 8.19
N ASP A 191 -5.66 -6.69 8.01
CA ASP A 191 -5.79 -5.39 8.67
C ASP A 191 -5.81 -5.50 10.20
N MET A 192 -6.54 -6.49 10.71
CA MET A 192 -6.69 -6.73 12.15
C MET A 192 -5.49 -7.46 12.80
N SER A 193 -4.42 -7.75 12.06
CA SER A 193 -3.23 -8.38 12.65
C SER A 193 -2.59 -7.45 13.68
N ARG A 194 -2.12 -8.05 14.77
CA ARG A 194 -1.70 -7.34 15.98
C ARG A 194 -0.35 -6.67 15.76
N PHE A 195 -0.21 -5.43 16.22
CA PHE A 195 1.11 -4.84 16.43
C PHE A 195 1.75 -5.44 17.68
N TYR A 196 3.01 -5.85 17.56
CA TYR A 196 3.77 -6.43 18.67
C TYR A 196 4.82 -5.44 19.17
N PRO A 197 4.84 -5.13 20.49
CA PRO A 197 5.89 -4.33 21.08
C PRO A 197 7.25 -4.98 20.86
N HIS A 198 8.27 -4.16 20.58
CA HIS A 198 9.63 -4.62 20.38
C HIS A 198 10.62 -3.61 20.95
N ILE A 199 11.82 -4.08 21.22
CA ILE A 199 12.98 -3.28 21.65
C ILE A 199 14.21 -3.74 20.87
N PHE A 200 15.16 -2.84 20.70
CA PHE A 200 16.51 -3.19 20.26
C PHE A 200 17.35 -3.52 21.49
N VAL A 201 18.06 -4.65 21.44
CA VAL A 201 18.97 -5.09 22.50
C VAL A 201 20.38 -5.10 21.91
N GLU A 202 21.35 -4.57 22.64
CA GLU A 202 22.78 -4.59 22.29
C GLU A 202 23.45 -5.92 22.65
#